data_AF-A0A7J8QKU6-F1
#
_entry.id   AF-A0A7J8QKU6-F1
#
_cell.length_a   1.000
_cell.length_b   1.000
_cell.length_c   1.000
_cell.angle_alpha   90.00
_cell.angle_beta   90.00
_cell.angle_gamma   90.00
#
_symmetry.space_group_name_H-M   'P 1'
#
loop_
_entity.id
_entity.type
_entity.pdbx_description
1 polymer ?
#
loop_
_entity_poly.entity_id
_entity_poly.type
_entity_poly.pdbx_seq_one_letter_code
_entity_poly.pdbx_strand_id
1 'polypeptide(L)'
;MGGGKKFGVLLCAEDSDYIKKRYGGYFGVFVEMLAEEGETWDVFRVANGEFPDDDEIAEFDGFVITGSCNDAHGNDVWICRLISLLKKLDSLKTKVLGICFGHQ
;
A
#
# COMPACT_ATOMS: atom_id res chain seq x y z
N MET A 1 16.25 4.06 22.23
CA MET A 1 16.29 4.59 20.85
C MET A 1 15.22 3.85 20.08
N GLY A 2 13.98 4.36 20.07
CA GLY A 2 12.94 3.77 19.23
C GLY A 2 13.26 4.17 17.80
N GLY A 3 13.61 3.20 16.94
CA GLY A 3 13.73 3.47 15.51
C GLY A 3 12.40 4.03 14.99
N GLY A 4 12.45 4.99 14.08
CA GLY A 4 11.24 5.53 13.44
C GLY A 4 10.45 4.40 12.79
N LYS A 5 9.11 4.45 12.88
CA LYS A 5 8.25 3.43 12.28
C LYS A 5 8.29 3.56 10.75
N LYS A 6 8.21 2.43 10.06
CA LYS A 6 8.21 2.36 8.59
C LYS A 6 6.89 1.79 8.08
N PHE A 7 6.23 2.49 7.16
CA PHE A 7 4.95 2.08 6.58
C PHE A 7 5.02 2.00 5.06
N GLY A 8 4.22 1.11 4.47
CA GLY A 8 4.14 0.94 3.03
C GLY A 8 2.75 1.25 2.48
N VAL A 9 2.66 1.94 1.35
CA VAL A 9 1.39 2.18 0.62
C VAL A 9 1.36 1.29 -0.62
N LEU A 10 0.42 0.34 -0.66
CA LEU A 10 0.15 -0.54 -1.79
C LEU A 10 -0.87 0.16 -2.72
N LEU A 11 -0.36 0.83 -3.74
CA LEU A 11 -1.14 1.62 -4.68
C LEU A 11 -1.83 0.74 -5.73
N CYS A 12 -3.15 0.60 -5.58
CA CYS A 12 -4.00 -0.25 -6.42
C CYS A 12 -4.69 0.50 -7.57
N ALA A 13 -4.38 1.78 -7.76
CA ALA A 13 -4.91 2.61 -8.84
C ALA A 13 -3.80 3.46 -9.45
N GLU A 14 -3.94 3.78 -10.74
CA GLU A 14 -3.12 4.82 -11.32
C GLU A 14 -3.52 6.21 -10.78
N ASP A 15 -2.52 7.05 -10.55
CA ASP A 15 -2.76 8.43 -10.19
C ASP A 15 -3.43 9.15 -11.37
N SER A 16 -4.63 9.69 -11.17
CA SER A 16 -5.23 10.60 -12.15
C SER A 16 -4.44 11.91 -12.22
N ASP A 17 -4.41 12.56 -13.39
CA ASP A 17 -3.67 13.82 -13.57
C ASP A 17 -4.12 14.92 -12.60
N TYR A 18 -5.40 14.92 -12.22
CA TYR A 18 -5.94 15.82 -11.19
C TYR A 18 -5.29 15.58 -9.82
N ILE A 19 -5.22 14.33 -9.38
CA ILE A 19 -4.66 13.96 -8.07
C ILE A 19 -3.13 14.13 -8.07
N LYS A 20 -2.45 13.81 -9.17
CA LYS A 20 -1.01 14.11 -9.34
C LYS A 20 -0.74 15.60 -9.12
N LYS A 21 -1.51 16.47 -9.78
CA LYS A 21 -1.30 17.92 -9.73
C LYS A 21 -1.62 18.54 -8.37
N ARG A 22 -2.62 18.00 -7.66
CA ARG A 22 -3.11 18.58 -6.40
C ARG A 22 -2.39 18.05 -5.16
N TYR A 23 -2.02 16.77 -5.16
CA TYR A 23 -1.51 16.08 -3.96
C TYR A 23 -0.21 15.29 -4.22
N GLY A 24 0.38 15.38 -5.42
CA GLY A 24 1.54 14.57 -5.77
C GLY A 24 1.21 13.09 -6.04
N GLY A 25 -0.08 12.76 -6.24
CA GLY A 25 -0.57 11.39 -6.40
C GLY A 25 -1.31 10.90 -5.16
N TYR A 26 -1.89 9.70 -5.24
CA TYR A 26 -2.59 9.06 -4.12
C TYR A 26 -1.65 8.76 -2.94
N PHE A 27 -0.37 8.52 -3.21
CA PHE A 27 0.63 8.39 -2.15
C PHE A 27 0.69 9.63 -1.26
N GLY A 28 0.73 10.83 -1.84
CA GLY A 28 0.78 12.08 -1.08
C GLY A 28 -0.47 12.30 -0.23
N VAL A 29 -1.65 11.90 -0.72
CA VAL A 29 -2.89 11.93 0.07
C VAL A 29 -2.79 11.07 1.33
N PHE A 30 -2.25 9.86 1.22
CA PHE A 30 -2.14 8.96 2.37
C PHE A 30 -1.07 9.39 3.36
N VAL A 31 0.08 9.87 2.88
CA VAL A 31 1.13 10.41 3.74
C VAL A 31 0.63 11.67 4.48
N GLU A 32 -0.04 12.60 3.78
CA GLU A 32 -0.60 13.80 4.42
C GLU A 32 -1.67 13.46 5.48
N MET A 33 -2.44 12.39 5.26
CA MET A 33 -3.51 11.98 6.17
C MET A 33 -3.01 11.18 7.38
N LEU A 34 -1.98 10.34 7.21
CA LEU A 34 -1.63 9.30 8.19
C LEU A 34 -0.25 9.44 8.81
N ALA A 35 0.70 10.13 8.16
CA ALA A 35 2.07 10.15 8.63
C ALA A 35 2.23 11.01 9.89
N GLU A 36 2.94 10.48 10.88
CA GLU A 36 3.37 11.21 12.07
C GLU A 36 4.87 11.57 12.01
N GLU A 37 5.31 12.48 12.88
CA GLU A 37 6.70 12.91 12.94
C GLU A 37 7.64 11.73 13.27
N GLY A 38 8.67 11.54 12.43
CA GLY A 38 9.65 10.47 12.60
C GLY A 38 9.29 9.15 11.93
N GLU A 39 8.17 9.08 11.21
CA GLU A 39 7.79 7.91 10.40
C GLU A 39 8.34 8.01 8.97
N THR A 40 8.68 6.85 8.39
CA THR A 40 9.07 6.72 6.99
C THR A 40 7.99 5.97 6.21
N TRP A 41 7.77 6.39 4.98
CA TRP A 41 6.68 5.89 4.14
C TRP A 41 7.20 5.56 2.74
N ASP A 42 6.99 4.33 2.30
CA ASP A 42 7.33 3.86 0.96
C ASP A 42 6.05 3.59 0.14
N VAL A 43 6.17 3.60 -1.19
CA VAL A 43 5.06 3.33 -2.11
C VAL A 43 5.40 2.17 -3.04
N PHE A 44 4.44 1.27 -3.21
CA PHE A 44 4.51 0.15 -4.15
C PHE A 44 3.34 0.24 -5.11
N ARG A 45 3.61 0.44 -6.41
CA ARG A 45 2.57 0.49 -7.45
C ARG A 45 2.15 -0.91 -7.84
N VAL A 46 1.44 -1.58 -6.93
CA VAL A 46 1.04 -2.98 -7.09
C VAL A 46 0.18 -3.21 -8.32
N ALA A 47 -0.67 -2.25 -8.71
CA ALA A 47 -1.42 -2.30 -9.96
C ALA A 47 -0.51 -2.38 -11.21
N ASN A 48 0.72 -1.86 -11.11
CA ASN A 48 1.73 -1.89 -12.17
C ASN A 48 2.73 -3.04 -12.01
N GLY A 49 2.52 -3.95 -11.05
CA GLY A 49 3.40 -5.10 -10.82
C GLY A 49 4.60 -4.81 -9.89
N GLU A 50 4.67 -3.62 -9.30
CA GLU A 50 5.69 -3.23 -8.32
C GLU A 50 5.23 -3.63 -6.92
N PHE A 51 5.89 -4.62 -6.32
CA PHE A 51 5.58 -5.15 -4.99
C PHE A 51 6.85 -5.12 -4.14
N PRO A 52 6.73 -5.03 -2.80
CA PRO A 52 7.88 -5.19 -1.92
C PRO A 52 8.48 -6.58 -2.06
N ASP A 53 9.80 -6.68 -1.93
CA ASP A 53 10.47 -7.96 -1.85
C ASP A 53 10.20 -8.64 -0.51
N ASP A 54 10.39 -9.96 -0.51
CA ASP A 54 10.02 -10.80 0.61
C ASP A 54 10.77 -10.49 1.91
N ASP A 55 12.01 -10.02 1.78
CA ASP A 55 12.87 -9.59 2.88
C ASP A 55 12.53 -8.17 3.36
N GLU A 56 12.10 -7.28 2.45
CA GLU A 56 11.75 -5.89 2.76
C GLU A 56 10.47 -5.82 3.60
N ILE A 57 9.52 -6.74 3.40
CA ILE A 57 8.25 -6.79 4.14
C ILE A 57 8.45 -6.78 5.66
N ALA A 58 9.49 -7.45 6.15
CA ALA A 58 9.77 -7.55 7.58
C ALA A 58 10.25 -6.24 8.21
N GLU A 59 10.66 -5.26 7.40
CA GLU A 59 11.08 -3.93 7.85
C GLU A 59 9.91 -2.98 8.09
N PHE A 60 8.70 -3.33 7.62
CA PHE A 60 7.52 -2.47 7.72
C PHE A 60 6.68 -2.79 8.96
N ASP A 61 6.34 -1.75 9.73
CA ASP A 61 5.42 -1.81 10.86
C ASP A 61 3.96 -1.95 10.42
N GLY A 62 3.65 -1.58 9.17
CA GLY A 62 2.33 -1.77 8.59
C GLY A 62 2.19 -1.32 7.14
N PHE A 63 1.07 -1.68 6.54
CA PHE A 63 0.73 -1.36 5.16
C PHE A 63 -0.65 -0.72 5.03
N VAL A 64 -0.79 0.18 4.06
CA VAL A 64 -2.06 0.77 3.62
C VAL A 64 -2.34 0.29 2.20
N ILE A 65 -3.54 -0.24 1.95
CA ILE A 65 -3.99 -0.69 0.63
C ILE A 65 -5.01 0.33 0.10
N THR A 66 -4.72 0.93 -1.04
CA THR A 66 -5.56 2.00 -1.58
C THR A 66 -6.80 1.47 -2.28
N GLY A 67 -7.74 2.38 -2.56
CA GLY A 67 -8.86 2.10 -3.46
C GLY A 67 -8.40 1.84 -4.90
N SER A 68 -9.28 1.23 -5.68
CA SER A 68 -9.13 0.95 -7.11
C SER A 68 -10.49 0.96 -7.80
N CYS A 69 -10.49 1.19 -9.11
CA CYS A 69 -11.67 0.97 -9.96
C CYS A 69 -11.77 -0.48 -10.45
N ASN A 70 -10.76 -1.31 -10.18
CA ASN A 70 -10.77 -2.73 -10.52
C ASN A 70 -11.69 -3.53 -9.57
N ASP A 71 -12.08 -4.72 -9.99
CA ASP A 71 -12.82 -5.68 -9.16
C ASP A 71 -11.87 -6.41 -8.21
N ALA A 72 -12.11 -6.32 -6.89
CA ALA A 72 -11.30 -6.98 -5.86
C ALA A 72 -11.30 -8.51 -5.95
N HIS A 73 -12.31 -9.09 -6.62
CA HIS A 73 -12.41 -10.51 -6.89
C HIS A 73 -11.98 -10.89 -8.32
N GLY A 74 -11.39 -9.95 -9.05
CA GLY A 74 -10.83 -10.18 -10.37
C GLY A 74 -9.65 -11.15 -10.36
N ASN A 75 -9.40 -11.78 -11.52
CA ASN A 75 -8.31 -12.75 -11.69
C ASN A 75 -7.06 -12.13 -12.34
N ASP A 76 -6.94 -10.80 -12.35
CA ASP A 76 -5.75 -10.13 -12.86
C ASP A 76 -4.51 -10.55 -12.07
N VAL A 77 -3.39 -10.72 -12.76
CA VAL A 77 -2.15 -11.26 -12.17
C VAL A 77 -1.71 -10.49 -10.93
N TRP A 78 -1.82 -9.15 -10.97
CA TRP A 78 -1.44 -8.31 -9.85
C TRP A 78 -2.40 -8.44 -8.66
N ILE A 79 -3.69 -8.68 -8.88
CA ILE A 79 -4.69 -8.90 -7.81
C ILE A 79 -4.39 -10.23 -7.11
N CYS A 80 -4.17 -11.30 -7.87
CA CYS A 80 -3.76 -12.60 -7.34
C CYS A 80 -2.46 -12.49 -6.53
N ARG A 81 -1.50 -11.69 -7.00
CA ARG A 81 -0.24 -11.43 -6.29
C ARG A 81 -0.46 -10.60 -5.03
N LEU A 82 -1.36 -9.60 -5.06
CA LEU A 82 -1.75 -8.81 -3.89
C LEU A 82 -2.37 -9.70 -2.82
N ILE A 83 -3.35 -10.55 -3.16
CA ILE A 83 -3.95 -11.51 -2.21
C ILE A 83 -2.87 -12.40 -1.57
N SER A 84 -1.89 -12.85 -2.36
CA SER A 84 -0.78 -13.66 -1.85
C SER A 84 0.11 -12.89 -0.88
N LEU A 85 0.41 -11.62 -1.17
CA LEU A 85 1.11 -10.72 -0.25
C LEU A 85 0.31 -10.52 1.04
N LEU A 86 -1.00 -10.28 0.97
CA LEU A 86 -1.84 -10.08 2.16
C LEU A 86 -1.88 -11.31 3.07
N LYS A 87 -1.94 -12.52 2.51
CA LYS A 87 -1.81 -13.77 3.29
C LYS A 87 -0.48 -13.85 4.02
N LYS A 88 0.61 -13.40 3.40
CA LYS A 88 1.93 -13.32 4.03
C LYS A 88 1.93 -12.30 5.17
N LEU A 89 1.41 -11.09 4.94
CA LEU A 89 1.30 -10.06 5.99
C LEU A 89 0.49 -10.53 7.20
N ASP A 90 -0.65 -11.22 6.99
CA ASP A 90 -1.44 -11.79 8.09
C ASP A 90 -0.67 -12.88 8.85
N SER A 91 0.10 -13.72 8.15
CA SER A 91 0.94 -14.74 8.78
C SER A 91 2.01 -14.13 9.69
N LEU A 92 2.54 -12.96 9.30
CA LEU A 92 3.53 -12.18 10.06
C LEU A 92 2.89 -11.28 11.13
N LYS A 93 1.56 -11.22 11.20
CA LYS A 93 0.80 -10.30 12.06
C LYS A 93 1.16 -8.82 11.84
N THR A 94 1.54 -8.48 10.61
CA THR A 94 1.77 -7.10 10.18
C THR A 94 0.44 -6.34 10.15
N LYS A 95 0.45 -5.07 10.58
CA LYS A 95 -0.76 -4.24 10.54
C LYS A 95 -1.12 -3.86 9.11
N VAL A 96 -2.40 -3.96 8.78
CA VAL A 96 -2.92 -3.63 7.45
C VAL A 96 -4.16 -2.74 7.58
N LEU A 97 -4.19 -1.65 6.82
CA LEU A 97 -5.34 -0.78 6.64
C LEU A 97 -5.82 -0.84 5.17
N GLY A 98 -7.02 -1.34 4.94
CA GLY A 98 -7.63 -1.41 3.62
C GLY A 98 -8.67 -0.32 3.39
N ILE A 99 -8.70 0.28 2.19
CA ILE A 99 -9.65 1.35 1.83
C ILE A 99 -10.36 1.01 0.52
N CYS A 100 -11.70 0.99 0.54
CA CYS A 100 -12.55 0.67 -0.62
C CYS A 100 -12.19 -0.70 -1.22
N PHE A 101 -11.60 -0.75 -2.42
CA PHE A 101 -11.02 -1.96 -3.03
C PHE A 101 -10.09 -2.69 -2.05
N GLY A 102 -9.18 -1.98 -1.38
CA GLY A 102 -8.26 -2.60 -0.44
C GLY A 102 -8.91 -3.15 0.82
N HIS A 103 -10.18 -2.80 1.10
CA HIS A 103 -10.95 -3.33 2.23
C HIS A 103 -11.77 -4.57 1.86
N GLN A 104 -12.21 -4.69 0.61
CA GLN A 104 -12.99 -5.81 0.08
C GLN A 104 -12.14 -7.09 0.06
#